data_AF-A0A2X0SDC5-F1
#
_entry.id   AF-A0A2X0SDC5-F1
#
_cell.length_a   1.000
_cell.length_b   1.000
_cell.length_c   1.000
_cell.angle_alpha   90.00
_cell.angle_beta   90.00
_cell.angle_gamma   90.00
#
_symmetry.space_group_name_H-M   'P 1'
#
loop_
_entity.id
_entity.type
_entity.pdbx_description
1 polymer ?
#
loop_
_entity_poly.entity_id
_entity_poly.type
_entity_poly.pdbx_seq_one_letter_code
_entity_poly.pdbx_strand_id
1 'polypeptide(L)'
;MWGHYAENHTGICLVFEISSGFENSSLFKVNYCRNLLEVPLDKEGMPVLTTELANKILSHKYKGWEYENECRIFVSLEHKAPENGHYFYDFTDEFCLKEIILGCRFQHDVWDDRIKEILEKYHDAIAVTKARLSDTQFSVEKE
;
A
#
# COMPACT_ATOMS: atom_id res chain seq x y z
N MET A 1 -0.40 -6.92 -9.54
CA MET A 1 -0.01 -5.66 -8.88
C MET A 1 0.14 -4.52 -9.89
N TRP A 2 1.27 -4.39 -10.60
CA TRP A 2 1.56 -3.25 -11.50
C TRP A 2 0.56 -2.95 -12.63
N GLY A 3 -0.17 -3.95 -13.12
CA GLY A 3 -1.22 -3.71 -14.12
C GLY A 3 -2.52 -3.17 -13.52
N HIS A 4 -2.79 -3.46 -12.24
CA HIS A 4 -3.99 -3.00 -11.53
C HIS A 4 -3.74 -1.71 -10.74
N TYR A 5 -2.50 -1.48 -10.32
CA TYR A 5 -2.04 -0.30 -9.59
C TYR A 5 -0.99 0.45 -10.43
N ALA A 6 -0.41 1.52 -9.88
CA ALA A 6 0.66 2.27 -10.54
C ALA A 6 0.34 2.69 -12.00
N GLU A 7 -0.92 3.10 -12.22
CA GLU A 7 -1.41 3.64 -13.50
C GLU A 7 -1.12 2.72 -14.71
N ASN A 8 -1.28 1.40 -14.56
CA ASN A 8 -0.92 0.42 -15.58
C ASN A 8 0.56 0.53 -15.96
N HIS A 9 1.48 0.41 -15.01
CA HIS A 9 2.93 0.45 -15.23
C HIS A 9 3.53 1.80 -15.70
N THR A 10 2.76 2.89 -15.78
CA THR A 10 3.32 4.24 -16.07
C THR A 10 3.65 5.02 -14.81
N GLY A 11 3.10 4.63 -13.66
CA GLY A 11 3.35 5.24 -12.37
C GLY A 11 4.56 4.64 -11.62
N ILE A 12 4.54 4.80 -10.31
CA ILE A 12 5.63 4.38 -9.40
C ILE A 12 5.12 3.44 -8.30
N CYS A 13 6.05 2.73 -7.67
CA CYS A 13 5.84 1.98 -6.44
C CYS A 13 6.81 2.50 -5.37
N LEU A 14 6.30 2.69 -4.15
CA LEU A 14 7.08 3.17 -3.01
C LEU A 14 7.42 1.99 -2.11
N VAL A 15 8.69 1.86 -1.74
CA VAL A 15 9.20 0.79 -0.88
C VAL A 15 9.59 1.37 0.46
N PHE A 16 8.97 0.85 1.52
CA PHE A 16 9.18 1.32 2.88
C PHE A 16 9.89 0.26 3.72
N GLU A 17 10.78 0.72 4.59
CA GLU A 17 11.23 -0.04 5.75
C GLU A 17 10.37 0.34 6.93
N ILE A 18 9.84 -0.68 7.61
CA ILE A 18 8.97 -0.52 8.77
C ILE A 18 9.75 -0.99 9.99
N SER A 19 9.80 -0.16 11.04
CA SER A 19 10.44 -0.55 12.29
C SER A 19 9.69 -1.70 12.98
N SER A 20 10.41 -2.56 13.69
CA SER A 20 9.83 -3.72 14.37
C SER A 20 8.78 -3.37 15.43
N GLY A 21 8.91 -2.20 16.09
CA GLY A 21 7.90 -1.71 17.04
C GLY A 21 6.57 -1.37 16.35
N PHE A 22 6.65 -0.74 15.18
CA PHE A 22 5.49 -0.36 14.37
C PHE A 22 4.83 -1.59 13.70
N GLU A 23 5.66 -2.51 13.17
CA GLU A 23 5.19 -3.76 12.57
C GLU A 23 4.31 -4.56 13.55
N ASN A 24 4.76 -4.71 14.79
CA ASN A 24 4.06 -5.52 15.80
C ASN A 24 2.76 -4.89 16.32
N SER A 25 2.59 -3.57 16.17
CA SER A 25 1.45 -2.84 16.77
C SER A 25 0.37 -2.48 15.75
N SER A 26 0.74 -2.25 14.48
CA SER A 26 -0.15 -1.57 13.52
C SER A 26 -0.21 -2.21 12.13
N LEU A 27 0.62 -3.23 11.84
CA LEU A 27 0.62 -3.92 10.54
C LEU A 27 -0.26 -5.18 10.58
N PHE A 28 -1.31 -5.19 9.77
CA PHE A 28 -2.26 -6.29 9.67
C PHE A 28 -2.05 -7.06 8.37
N LYS A 29 -1.71 -8.35 8.47
CA LYS A 29 -1.75 -9.25 7.30
C LYS A 29 -3.19 -9.49 6.89
N VAL A 30 -3.48 -9.36 5.60
CA VAL A 30 -4.83 -9.62 5.08
C VAL A 30 -5.14 -11.11 5.16
N ASN A 31 -6.29 -11.44 5.73
CA ASN A 31 -6.84 -12.78 5.83
C ASN A 31 -7.66 -13.10 4.57
N TYR A 32 -7.22 -14.08 3.82
CA TYR A 32 -7.85 -14.46 2.55
C TYR A 32 -8.89 -15.57 2.75
N CYS A 33 -10.16 -15.29 2.48
CA CYS A 33 -11.27 -16.24 2.67
C CYS A 33 -12.12 -16.43 1.40
N ARG A 34 -12.69 -17.62 1.22
CA ARG A 34 -13.62 -17.90 0.10
C ARG A 34 -15.06 -17.53 0.41
N ASN A 35 -15.43 -17.67 1.68
CA ASN A 35 -16.79 -17.46 2.15
C ASN A 35 -16.97 -16.03 2.65
N LEU A 36 -18.21 -15.56 2.63
CA LEU A 36 -18.58 -14.28 3.25
C LEU A 36 -18.33 -14.33 4.76
N LEU A 37 -17.94 -13.18 5.32
CA LEU A 37 -17.81 -13.04 6.76
C LEU A 37 -19.18 -13.09 7.42
N GLU A 38 -19.28 -13.84 8.51
CA GLU A 38 -20.43 -13.78 9.40
C GLU A 38 -20.39 -12.46 10.18
N VAL A 39 -21.50 -11.72 10.10
CA VAL A 39 -21.69 -10.43 10.75
C VAL A 39 -22.74 -10.59 11.85
N PRO A 40 -22.43 -10.25 13.12
CA PRO A 40 -23.41 -10.28 14.19
C PRO A 40 -24.51 -9.26 13.93
N LEU A 41 -25.75 -9.67 14.15
CA LEU A 41 -26.94 -8.82 14.00
C LEU A 41 -27.56 -8.55 15.37
N ASP A 42 -28.16 -7.37 15.53
CA ASP A 42 -29.01 -7.05 16.68
C ASP A 42 -30.39 -7.70 16.55
N LYS A 43 -31.29 -7.38 17.49
CA LYS A 43 -32.63 -7.98 17.55
C LYS A 43 -33.52 -7.54 16.39
N GLU A 44 -33.19 -6.39 15.80
CA GLU A 44 -33.86 -5.77 14.67
C GLU A 44 -33.26 -6.26 13.33
N GLY A 45 -32.21 -7.10 13.37
CA GLY A 45 -31.55 -7.66 12.20
C GLY A 45 -30.49 -6.74 11.58
N MET A 46 -30.07 -5.70 12.29
CA MET A 46 -29.06 -4.74 11.82
C MET A 46 -27.65 -5.16 12.25
N PRO A 47 -26.61 -4.93 11.42
CA PRO A 47 -25.23 -5.22 11.79
C PRO A 47 -24.78 -4.49 13.07
N VAL A 48 -24.27 -5.25 14.03
CA VAL A 48 -23.65 -4.68 15.24
C VAL A 48 -22.20 -4.33 14.94
N LEU A 49 -21.95 -3.06 14.62
CA LEU A 49 -20.60 -2.58 14.30
C LEU A 49 -19.78 -2.39 15.58
N THR A 50 -18.82 -3.30 15.80
CA THR A 50 -17.77 -3.16 16.83
C THR A 50 -16.42 -2.88 16.16
N THR A 51 -15.46 -2.33 16.90
CA THR A 51 -14.07 -2.17 16.40
C THR A 51 -13.46 -3.50 15.97
N GLU A 52 -13.76 -4.58 16.68
CA GLU A 52 -13.31 -5.93 16.31
C GLU A 52 -13.90 -6.39 14.98
N LEU A 53 -15.22 -6.20 14.78
CA LEU A 53 -15.86 -6.54 13.51
C LEU A 53 -15.34 -5.66 12.36
N ALA A 54 -15.15 -4.36 12.60
CA ALA A 54 -14.59 -3.44 11.62
C ALA A 54 -13.18 -3.88 11.20
N ASN A 55 -12.30 -4.17 12.17
CA ASN A 55 -10.96 -4.70 11.91
C ASN A 55 -11.03 -6.03 11.17
N LYS A 56 -11.96 -6.92 11.51
CA LYS A 56 -12.17 -8.18 10.79
C LYS A 56 -12.54 -7.92 9.33
N ILE A 57 -13.55 -7.09 9.06
CA ILE A 57 -13.97 -6.76 7.70
C ILE A 57 -12.82 -6.13 6.90
N LEU A 58 -12.16 -5.13 7.49
CA LEU A 58 -11.07 -4.40 6.85
C LEU A 58 -9.78 -5.22 6.71
N SER A 59 -9.63 -6.34 7.42
CA SER A 59 -8.48 -7.24 7.29
C SER A 59 -8.80 -8.50 6.51
N HIS A 60 -9.98 -8.64 5.90
CA HIS A 60 -10.32 -9.80 5.08
C HIS A 60 -10.49 -9.43 3.61
N LYS A 61 -10.08 -10.35 2.73
CA LYS A 61 -10.22 -10.21 1.29
C LYS A 61 -10.57 -11.55 0.66
N TYR A 62 -11.23 -11.52 -0.49
CA TYR A 62 -11.57 -12.75 -1.21
C TYR A 62 -10.30 -13.52 -1.60
N LYS A 63 -10.32 -14.85 -1.41
CA LYS A 63 -9.18 -15.75 -1.64
C LYS A 63 -8.56 -15.64 -3.03
N GLY A 64 -9.35 -15.27 -4.05
CA GLY A 64 -8.83 -15.03 -5.41
C GLY A 64 -7.76 -13.94 -5.50
N TRP A 65 -7.63 -13.08 -4.50
CA TRP A 65 -6.63 -12.01 -4.42
C TRP A 65 -5.40 -12.35 -3.56
N GLU A 66 -5.27 -13.60 -3.11
CA GLU A 66 -4.17 -14.03 -2.23
C GLU A 66 -2.77 -13.78 -2.82
N TYR A 67 -2.66 -13.77 -4.16
CA TYR A 67 -1.40 -13.50 -4.85
C TYR A 67 -0.82 -12.09 -4.59
N GLU A 68 -1.62 -11.15 -4.06
CA GLU A 68 -1.12 -9.82 -3.71
C GLU A 68 -0.29 -9.81 -2.42
N ASN A 69 -0.45 -10.82 -1.55
CA ASN A 69 0.23 -10.90 -0.24
C ASN A 69 0.12 -9.57 0.55
N GLU A 70 -1.09 -9.02 0.61
CA GLU A 70 -1.39 -7.67 1.06
C GLU A 70 -1.25 -7.54 2.59
N CYS A 71 -0.67 -6.43 3.03
CA CYS A 71 -0.68 -5.97 4.41
C CYS A 71 -1.33 -4.58 4.49
N ARG A 72 -2.00 -4.29 5.60
CA ARG A 72 -2.71 -3.02 5.84
C ARG A 72 -2.27 -2.39 7.14
N ILE A 73 -2.27 -1.06 7.18
CA ILE A 73 -2.09 -0.27 8.40
C ILE A 73 -3.36 0.55 8.57
N PHE A 74 -3.98 0.51 9.75
CA PHE A 74 -5.14 1.32 10.08
C PHE A 74 -4.69 2.54 10.88
N VAL A 75 -4.91 3.74 10.32
CA VAL A 75 -4.48 5.00 10.92
C VAL A 75 -5.69 5.89 11.19
N SER A 76 -5.67 6.62 12.30
CA SER A 76 -6.72 7.60 12.62
C SER A 76 -6.58 8.84 11.74
N LEU A 77 -7.73 9.38 11.30
CA LEU A 77 -7.80 10.60 10.49
C LEU A 77 -8.00 11.87 11.35
N GLU A 78 -8.22 11.73 12.66
CA GLU A 78 -8.71 12.80 13.55
C GLU A 78 -7.83 14.06 13.62
N HIS A 79 -6.59 13.99 13.11
CA HIS A 79 -5.60 15.08 13.18
C HIS A 79 -4.97 15.45 11.84
N LYS A 80 -5.53 14.98 10.71
CA LYS A 80 -4.98 15.29 9.39
C LYS A 80 -6.00 16.05 8.55
N ALA A 81 -5.65 17.23 8.07
CA ALA A 81 -6.43 17.90 7.04
C ALA A 81 -6.20 17.18 5.71
N PRO A 82 -7.25 16.89 4.92
CA PRO A 82 -7.06 16.28 3.61
C PRO A 82 -6.39 17.28 2.66
N GLU A 83 -5.35 16.82 1.96
CA GLU A 83 -4.75 17.56 0.85
C GLU A 83 -5.48 17.17 -0.43
N ASN A 84 -6.12 18.14 -1.10
CA ASN A 84 -6.91 17.91 -2.31
C ASN A 84 -7.98 16.80 -2.17
N GLY A 85 -8.53 16.61 -0.97
CA GLY A 85 -9.53 15.56 -0.69
C GLY A 85 -8.93 14.18 -0.34
N HIS A 86 -7.60 14.07 -0.30
CA HIS A 86 -6.90 12.84 0.06
C HIS A 86 -6.20 12.95 1.41
N TYR A 87 -6.16 11.85 2.16
CA TYR A 87 -5.45 11.75 3.43
C TYR A 87 -4.17 10.96 3.22
N PHE A 88 -3.06 11.48 3.75
CA PHE A 88 -1.75 10.87 3.63
C PHE A 88 -1.16 10.55 5.00
N TYR A 89 -0.44 9.44 5.08
CA TYR A 89 0.38 9.11 6.24
C TYR A 89 1.78 9.69 6.03
N ASP A 90 2.35 10.28 7.08
CA ASP A 90 3.63 10.97 6.94
C ASP A 90 4.76 9.94 6.90
N PHE A 91 5.87 10.29 6.24
CA PHE A 91 7.09 9.50 6.35
C PHE A 91 7.70 9.77 7.72
N THR A 92 7.92 8.71 8.48
CA THR A 92 8.45 8.78 9.86
C THR A 92 9.68 7.88 9.99
N ASP A 93 10.41 8.02 11.10
CA ASP A 93 11.53 7.12 11.42
C ASP A 93 11.10 5.64 11.56
N GLU A 94 9.80 5.40 11.79
CA GLU A 94 9.22 4.06 11.86
C GLU A 94 8.66 3.56 10.53
N PHE A 95 8.42 4.45 9.58
CA PHE A 95 7.86 4.19 8.24
C PHE A 95 8.68 4.94 7.19
N CYS A 96 9.90 4.45 6.97
CA CYS A 96 10.93 5.13 6.19
C CYS A 96 10.85 4.74 4.71
N LEU A 97 10.75 5.71 3.81
CA LEU A 97 10.89 5.47 2.38
C LEU A 97 12.34 5.09 2.06
N LYS A 98 12.56 3.94 1.42
CA LYS A 98 13.90 3.43 1.04
C LYS A 98 14.10 3.37 -0.45
N GLU A 99 13.04 3.21 -1.22
CA GLU A 99 13.16 3.09 -2.65
C GLU A 99 11.89 3.55 -3.39
N ILE A 100 12.12 4.09 -4.58
CA ILE A 100 11.08 4.35 -5.58
C ILE A 100 11.36 3.44 -6.78
N ILE A 101 10.43 2.53 -7.08
CA ILE A 101 10.48 1.71 -8.28
C ILE A 101 9.62 2.39 -9.35
N LEU A 102 10.22 2.75 -10.47
CA LEU A 102 9.53 3.28 -11.64
C LEU A 102 8.87 2.15 -12.42
N GLY A 103 7.66 2.32 -12.90
CA GLY A 103 7.00 1.31 -13.73
C GLY A 103 7.75 1.03 -15.04
N CYS A 104 7.55 -0.16 -15.63
CA CYS A 104 8.27 -0.55 -16.85
C CYS A 104 7.92 0.33 -18.07
N ARG A 105 6.75 0.97 -18.06
CA ARG A 105 6.32 1.93 -19.08
C ARG A 105 6.51 3.39 -18.66
N PHE A 106 7.19 3.62 -17.54
CA PHE A 106 7.52 4.97 -17.08
C PHE A 106 8.38 5.68 -18.14
N GLN A 107 7.95 6.88 -18.54
CA GLN A 107 8.59 7.67 -19.57
C GLN A 107 9.63 8.60 -18.93
N HIS A 108 10.88 8.55 -19.40
CA HIS A 108 12.01 9.27 -18.79
C HIS A 108 12.04 10.77 -19.08
N ASP A 109 11.34 11.24 -20.09
CA ASP A 109 11.06 12.67 -20.27
C ASP A 109 10.09 13.20 -19.20
N VAL A 110 9.36 12.31 -18.51
CA VAL A 110 8.58 12.56 -17.31
C VAL A 110 9.40 12.19 -16.05
N TRP A 111 10.69 12.53 -16.02
CA TRP A 111 11.34 12.76 -14.73
C TRP A 111 10.73 14.02 -14.15
N ASP A 112 9.59 13.83 -13.52
CA ASP A 112 8.85 14.88 -12.87
C ASP A 112 9.80 15.59 -11.92
N ASP A 113 9.86 16.92 -11.99
CA ASP A 113 10.65 17.71 -11.05
C ASP A 113 10.24 17.38 -9.61
N ARG A 114 9.01 16.89 -9.40
CA ARG A 114 8.54 16.30 -8.14
C ARG A 114 9.37 15.11 -7.63
N ILE A 115 9.80 14.19 -8.50
CA ILE A 115 10.66 13.06 -8.09
C ILE A 115 12.04 13.59 -7.68
N LYS A 116 12.60 14.55 -8.42
CA LYS A 116 13.88 15.18 -8.06
C LYS A 116 13.76 15.92 -6.73
N GLU A 117 12.70 16.69 -6.52
CA GLU A 117 12.40 17.37 -5.26
C GLU A 117 12.29 16.39 -4.09
N ILE A 118 11.67 15.22 -4.28
CA ILE A 118 11.63 14.16 -3.28
C ILE A 118 13.06 13.66 -2.98
N LEU A 119 13.84 13.33 -4.01
CA LEU A 119 15.21 12.85 -3.82
C LEU A 119 16.12 13.91 -3.16
N GLU A 120 15.94 15.18 -3.48
CA GLU A 120 16.64 16.31 -2.86
C GLU A 120 16.24 16.49 -1.39
N LYS A 121 14.94 16.36 -1.08
CA LYS A 121 14.41 16.53 0.28
C LYS A 121 14.80 15.38 1.22
N TYR A 122 14.90 14.16 0.69
CA TYR A 122 15.16 12.96 1.48
C TYR A 122 16.61 12.42 1.33
N HIS A 123 17.47 13.08 0.54
CA HIS A 123 18.90 12.80 0.32
C HIS A 123 19.24 11.36 -0.16
N ASP A 124 20.55 11.09 -0.40
CA ASP A 124 21.15 9.90 -1.06
C ASP A 124 20.79 8.49 -0.50
N ALA A 125 19.89 8.41 0.49
CA ALA A 125 19.48 7.14 1.11
C ALA A 125 18.35 6.42 0.35
N ILE A 126 17.68 7.08 -0.61
CA ILE A 126 16.57 6.50 -1.36
C ILE A 126 17.05 5.99 -2.72
N ALA A 127 16.95 4.68 -2.94
CA ALA A 127 17.27 4.09 -4.23
C ALA A 127 16.16 4.38 -5.26
N VAL A 128 16.53 4.54 -6.53
CA VAL A 128 15.58 4.61 -7.65
C VAL A 128 15.91 3.52 -8.64
N THR A 129 14.96 2.63 -8.89
CA THR A 129 15.11 1.53 -9.84
C THR A 129 13.94 1.51 -10.82
N LYS A 130 14.09 0.78 -11.94
CA LYS A 130 13.01 0.59 -12.90
C LYS A 130 12.54 -0.85 -12.86
N ALA A 131 11.23 -1.04 -12.89
CA ALA A 131 10.63 -2.33 -13.10
C ALA A 131 10.80 -2.75 -14.56
N ARG A 132 10.96 -4.04 -14.80
CA ARG A 132 10.97 -4.65 -16.14
C ARG A 132 10.00 -5.82 -16.20
N LEU A 133 9.57 -6.17 -17.41
CA LEU A 133 8.81 -7.40 -17.62
C LEU A 133 9.79 -8.59 -17.58
N SER A 134 9.35 -9.71 -17.01
CA SER A 134 10.11 -10.95 -17.09
C SER A 134 10.12 -11.48 -18.52
N ASP A 135 11.27 -11.93 -19.00
CA ASP A 135 11.40 -12.51 -20.35
C ASP A 135 10.84 -13.94 -20.44
N THR A 136 10.63 -14.58 -19.29
CA THR A 136 10.28 -16.02 -19.21
C THR A 136 9.00 -16.30 -18.44
N GLN A 137 8.50 -15.33 -17.67
CA GLN A 137 7.34 -15.49 -16.81
C GLN A 137 6.33 -14.37 -17.03
N PHE A 138 5.07 -14.62 -16.71
CA PHE A 138 4.06 -13.57 -16.67
C PHE A 138 4.16 -12.79 -15.34
N SER A 139 5.26 -12.04 -15.18
CA SER A 139 5.58 -11.29 -13.96
C SER A 139 6.31 -9.97 -14.28
N VAL A 140 6.34 -9.08 -13.28
CA VAL A 140 7.13 -7.85 -13.31
C VAL A 140 8.24 -7.99 -12.28
N GLU A 141 9.46 -7.74 -12.70
CA GLU A 141 10.68 -7.89 -11.91
C GLU A 141 11.32 -6.51 -11.70
N LYS A 142 12.09 -6.39 -10.63
CA LYS A 142 12.96 -5.23 -10.39
C LYS A 142 14.25 -5.43 -11.19
N GLU A 143 14.76 -4.37 -11.81
CA GLU A 143 16.07 -4.35 -12.48
C GLU A 143 17.24 -4.43 -11.50
#